data_AF-A0A377F7G2-F1
#
_entry.id   AF-A0A377F7G2-F1
#
_cell.length_a   1.000
_cell.length_b   1.000
_cell.length_c   1.000
_cell.angle_alpha   90.00
_cell.angle_beta   90.00
_cell.angle_gamma   90.00
#
_symmetry.space_group_name_H-M   'P 1'
#
loop_
_entity.id
_entity.type
_entity.pdbx_description
1 polymer ?
#
loop_
_entity_poly.entity_id
_entity_poly.type
_entity_poly.pdbx_seq_one_letter_code
_entity_poly.pdbx_strand_id
1 'polypeptide(L)'
;MPGLFTTQRECIYINESRNIDVAAIVLSLNDVTCGKLDEIDATGYGIPVFIATENQERVPAEYLPRISGVFENCESRREFMVAS
;
A
#
# COMPACT_ATOMS: atom_id res chain seq x y z
N MET A 1 26.16 -14.37 -16.45
CA MET A 1 25.45 -13.38 -17.27
C MET A 1 24.55 -12.57 -16.35
N PRO A 2 24.94 -11.38 -15.87
CA PRO A 2 24.10 -10.64 -14.95
C PRO A 2 23.39 -9.51 -15.70
N GLY A 3 22.11 -9.72 -16.01
CA GLY A 3 21.16 -8.64 -16.28
C GLY A 3 20.31 -8.48 -15.03
N LEU A 4 20.90 -7.84 -14.02
CA LEU A 4 20.28 -7.51 -12.74
C LEU A 4 19.06 -6.64 -13.04
N PHE A 5 17.85 -7.18 -12.91
CA PHE A 5 16.62 -6.41 -13.01
C PHE A 5 16.50 -5.50 -11.78
N THR A 6 17.12 -4.33 -11.84
CA THR A 6 16.85 -3.24 -10.90
C THR A 6 15.55 -2.57 -11.33
N THR A 7 14.43 -2.93 -10.70
CA THR A 7 13.20 -2.15 -10.84
C THR A 7 13.29 -0.96 -9.90
N GLN A 8 13.52 0.24 -10.44
CA GLN A 8 13.35 1.48 -9.70
C GLN A 8 11.84 1.67 -9.47
N ARG A 9 11.34 1.32 -8.28
CA ARG A 9 9.95 1.57 -7.90
C ARG A 9 9.79 3.05 -7.56
N GLU A 10 9.22 3.80 -8.48
CA GLU A 10 8.85 5.19 -8.27
C GLU A 10 7.60 5.23 -7.36
N CYS A 11 7.67 5.95 -6.23
CA CYS A 11 6.51 6.20 -5.37
C CYS A 11 5.68 7.32 -6.01
N ILE A 12 4.76 6.96 -6.91
CA ILE A 12 3.95 7.93 -7.63
C ILE A 12 2.66 8.19 -6.84
N TYR A 13 2.39 9.48 -6.54
CA TYR A 13 1.11 9.92 -6.00
C TYR A 13 0.07 9.75 -7.12
N ILE A 14 -0.89 8.83 -6.94
CA ILE A 14 -1.95 8.56 -7.91
C ILE A 14 -2.87 9.77 -8.05
N ASN A 15 -2.51 10.70 -8.93
CA ASN A 15 -3.44 11.68 -9.47
C ASN A 15 -3.41 11.63 -11.00
N GLU A 16 -4.51 11.16 -11.55
CA GLU A 16 -4.90 11.17 -12.97
C GLU A 16 -3.87 10.66 -13.98
N SER A 17 -3.84 9.34 -14.21
CA SER A 17 -3.69 8.73 -15.55
C SER A 17 -3.78 7.20 -15.44
N ARG A 18 -4.40 6.57 -16.44
CA ARG A 18 -4.58 5.10 -16.51
C ARG A 18 -3.22 4.39 -16.58
N ASN A 19 -2.68 3.98 -15.44
CA ASN A 19 -1.37 3.32 -15.40
C ASN A 19 -1.41 2.12 -14.44
N ILE A 20 -1.79 0.96 -15.00
CA ILE A 20 -1.73 -0.38 -14.42
C ILE A 20 -0.27 -0.88 -14.30
N ASP A 21 0.53 -0.15 -13.53
CA ASP A 21 1.87 -0.58 -13.08
C ASP A 21 1.97 -0.50 -11.54
N VAL A 22 0.83 -0.61 -10.87
CA VAL A 22 0.72 -0.56 -9.42
C VAL A 22 0.84 -1.98 -8.87
N ALA A 23 2.01 -2.31 -8.33
CA ALA A 23 2.27 -3.62 -7.73
C ALA A 23 1.61 -3.79 -6.35
N ALA A 24 1.34 -2.69 -5.65
CA ALA A 24 0.68 -2.66 -4.35
C ALA A 24 0.14 -1.25 -4.05
N ILE A 25 -0.92 -1.17 -3.24
CA ILE A 25 -1.48 0.08 -2.72
C ILE A 25 -1.19 0.14 -1.23
N VAL A 26 -0.77 1.31 -0.75
CA VAL A 26 -0.61 1.60 0.69
C VAL A 26 -1.61 2.66 1.09
N LEU A 27 -2.41 2.39 2.11
CA LEU A 27 -3.40 3.32 2.67
C LEU A 27 -3.08 3.61 4.13
N SER A 28 -3.37 4.83 4.58
CA SER A 28 -3.47 5.12 6.02
C SER A 28 -4.81 4.60 6.59
N LEU A 29 -4.90 4.51 7.91
CA LEU A 29 -6.20 4.25 8.55
C LEU A 29 -7.25 5.31 8.21
N ASN A 30 -6.84 6.58 8.14
CA ASN A 30 -7.71 7.67 7.74
C ASN A 30 -8.28 7.44 6.33
N ASP A 31 -7.46 7.03 5.37
CA ASP A 31 -7.89 6.70 4.00
C ASP A 31 -8.95 5.59 3.98
N VAL A 32 -8.76 4.56 4.80
CA VAL A 32 -9.72 3.45 4.93
C VAL A 32 -11.04 3.96 5.52
N THR A 33 -10.99 4.76 6.59
CA THR A 33 -12.21 5.35 7.19
C THR A 33 -12.93 6.33 6.28
N CYS A 34 -12.22 6.93 5.32
CA CYS A 34 -12.79 7.79 4.28
C CYS A 34 -13.42 7.01 3.11
N GLY A 35 -13.34 5.66 3.11
CA GLY A 35 -13.95 4.82 2.07
C GLY A 35 -13.07 4.54 0.86
N LYS A 36 -11.77 4.89 0.88
CA LYS A 36 -10.87 4.58 -0.25
C LYS A 36 -10.72 3.09 -0.51
N LEU A 37 -10.86 2.25 0.53
CA LEU A 37 -10.82 0.80 0.37
C LEU A 37 -12.00 0.31 -0.47
N ASP A 38 -13.19 0.92 -0.31
CA ASP A 38 -14.37 0.60 -1.12
C ASP A 38 -14.21 1.08 -2.57
N GLU A 39 -13.58 2.23 -2.79
CA GLU A 39 -13.24 2.70 -4.14
C GLU A 39 -12.29 1.73 -4.85
N ILE A 40 -11.27 1.22 -4.14
CA ILE A 40 -10.31 0.25 -4.68
C ILE A 40 -11.00 -1.08 -5.00
N ASP A 41 -11.83 -1.61 -4.09
CA ASP A 41 -12.60 -2.83 -4.37
C ASP A 41 -13.54 -2.64 -5.57
N ALA A 42 -14.15 -1.46 -5.71
CA ALA A 42 -15.01 -1.13 -6.86
C ALA A 42 -14.26 -1.08 -8.20
N THR A 43 -12.94 -0.82 -8.20
CA THR A 43 -12.14 -0.90 -9.43
C THR A 43 -12.00 -2.32 -9.98
N GLY A 44 -12.10 -3.34 -9.13
CA GLY A 44 -11.93 -4.74 -9.51
C GLY A 44 -10.51 -5.12 -9.93
N TYR A 45 -9.49 -4.28 -9.70
CA TYR A 45 -8.12 -4.56 -10.13
C TYR A 45 -7.43 -5.69 -9.36
N GLY A 46 -7.90 -6.02 -8.15
CA GLY A 46 -7.31 -7.08 -7.32
C GLY A 46 -5.87 -6.80 -6.89
N ILE A 47 -5.48 -5.52 -6.82
CA ILE A 47 -4.14 -5.09 -6.41
C ILE A 47 -3.99 -5.31 -4.89
N PRO A 48 -2.87 -5.87 -4.41
CA PRO A 48 -2.59 -6.01 -2.98
C PRO A 48 -2.68 -4.66 -2.24
N VAL A 49 -3.50 -4.58 -1.19
CA VAL A 49 -3.64 -3.40 -0.34
C VAL A 49 -2.96 -3.62 1.00
N PHE A 50 -2.15 -2.68 1.44
CA PHE A 50 -1.53 -2.66 2.77
C PHE A 50 -1.99 -1.43 3.55
N ILE A 51 -2.12 -1.58 4.87
CA ILE A 51 -2.42 -0.45 5.76
C ILE A 51 -1.17 -0.06 6.53
N ALA A 52 -0.82 1.22 6.45
CA ALA A 52 0.16 1.86 7.31
C ALA A 52 -0.55 2.42 8.56
N THR A 53 -0.11 2.00 9.74
CA THR A 53 -0.60 2.51 11.03
C THR A 53 0.48 3.34 11.73
N GLU A 54 0.10 4.42 12.41
CA GLU A 54 1.02 5.24 13.21
C GLU A 54 0.68 5.14 14.70
N ASN A 55 1.62 5.47 15.60
CA ASN A 55 1.34 5.67 17.02
C ASN A 55 0.44 4.61 17.72
N GLN A 56 0.72 3.32 17.50
CA GLN A 56 -0.06 2.19 18.05
C GLN A 56 -1.52 2.10 17.58
N GLU A 57 -1.88 2.79 16.50
CA GLU A 57 -3.17 2.61 15.84
C GLU A 57 -3.40 1.14 15.47
N ARG A 58 -4.66 0.71 15.58
CA ARG A 58 -5.06 -0.66 15.25
C ARG A 58 -6.04 -0.66 14.12
N VAL A 59 -5.79 -1.53 13.14
CA VAL A 59 -6.73 -1.79 12.06
C VAL A 59 -7.94 -2.55 12.62
N PRO A 60 -9.17 -2.04 12.43
CA PRO A 60 -10.38 -2.78 12.78
C PRO A 60 -10.48 -4.13 12.06
N ALA A 61 -10.96 -5.15 12.78
CA ALA A 61 -10.97 -6.53 12.29
C ALA A 61 -11.78 -6.72 10.99
N GLU A 62 -12.75 -5.85 10.73
CA GLU A 62 -13.57 -5.84 9.51
C GLU A 62 -12.77 -5.57 8.23
N TYR A 63 -11.63 -4.87 8.33
CA TYR A 63 -10.78 -4.57 7.17
C TYR A 63 -9.70 -5.62 6.93
N LEU A 64 -9.36 -6.43 7.94
CA LEU A 64 -8.33 -7.48 7.84
C LEU A 64 -8.53 -8.46 6.67
N PRO A 65 -9.74 -8.95 6.34
CA PRO A 65 -9.91 -9.85 5.20
C PRO A 65 -9.73 -9.17 3.83
N ARG A 66 -9.79 -7.83 3.77
CA ARG A 66 -9.72 -7.04 2.53
C ARG A 66 -8.29 -6.57 2.21
N ILE A 67 -7.35 -6.77 3.12
CA ILE A 67 -5.97 -6.27 2.98
C ILE A 67 -4.97 -7.41 2.96
N SER A 68 -3.86 -7.19 2.27
CA SER A 68 -2.72 -8.10 2.19
C SER A 68 -1.78 -8.01 3.39
N GLY A 69 -1.82 -6.90 4.15
CA GLY A 69 -1.03 -6.76 5.36
C GLY A 69 -1.16 -5.41 6.06
N VAL A 70 -0.62 -5.34 7.27
CA VAL A 70 -0.54 -4.13 8.09
C VAL A 70 0.91 -3.92 8.49
N PHE A 71 1.41 -2.70 8.41
CA PHE A 71 2.72 -2.35 8.94
C PHE A 71 2.66 -1.06 9.74
N GLU A 72 3.47 -1.01 10.81
CA GLU A 72 3.59 0.16 11.65
C GLU A 72 4.62 1.13 11.07
N ASN A 73 4.17 2.31 10.65
CA ASN A 73 5.03 3.41 10.23
C ASN A 73 5.63 4.08 11.47
N CYS A 74 6.62 3.41 12.07
CA CYS A 74 7.42 4.00 13.14
C CYS A 74 8.47 4.91 12.47
N GLU A 75 8.51 6.21 12.80
CA GLU A 75 9.44 7.19 12.21
C GLU A 75 10.94 6.78 12.26
N SER A 76 11.28 5.75 13.04
CA SER A 76 12.60 5.13 13.14
C SER A 76 12.95 4.11 12.04
N ARG A 77 12.04 3.78 11.11
CA ARG A 77 12.30 2.82 10.01
C ARG A 77 11.79 3.33 8.65
N ARG A 78 12.38 4.42 8.16
CA ARG A 78 12.27 4.81 6.74
C ARG A 78 13.14 3.98 5.78
N GLU A 79 13.78 2.92 6.26
CA GLU A 79 14.79 2.11 5.54
C GLU A 79 14.39 0.65 5.36
N PHE A 80 13.09 0.33 5.17
CA PHE A 80 12.70 -1.07 4.92
C PHE A 80 11.57 -1.22 3.90
N MET A 81 11.84 -0.84 2.64
CA MET A 81 11.23 -1.53 1.50
C MET A 81 12.04 -1.44 0.19
N VAL A 82 13.38 -1.47 0.26
CA VAL A 82 14.24 -1.96 -0.84
C VAL A 82 15.40 -2.75 -0.22
N ALA A 83 15.29 -4.07 -0.18
CA ALA A 83 16.39 -5.03 0.01
C ALA A 83 15.83 -6.44 -0.26
N SER A 84 16.37 -7.30 -1.11
CA SER A 84 17.52 -7.31 -2.02
C SER A 84 17.19 -8.26 -3.17
#